data_AF-A0A6B3HZT6-F1
#
_entry.id   AF-A0A6B3HZT6-F1
#
_cell.length_a   1.000
_cell.length_b   1.000
_cell.length_c   1.000
_cell.angle_alpha   90.00
_cell.angle_beta   90.00
_cell.angle_gamma   90.00
#
_symmetry.space_group_name_H-M   'P 1'
#
loop_
_entity.id
_entity.type
_entity.pdbx_description
1 polymer ?
#
loop_
_entity_poly.entity_id
_entity_poly.type
_entity_poly.pdbx_seq_one_letter_code
_entity_poly.pdbx_strand_id
1 'polypeptide(L)'
;TFALNFSRPGAQVVAQYYTFLRLGHDGYRAVQQASRDVACSLARAVEELGDFRLLTRGDELPVFAFTTKPEVHAYDVFDVSRRLREHGWLVPAYTFPAHREDLSVL
;
A
#
# COMPACT_ATOMS: atom_id res chain seq x y z
N THR A 1 9.22 34.92 -5.20
CA THR A 1 8.91 33.57 -4.69
C THR A 1 8.54 32.69 -5.86
N PHE A 2 9.11 31.48 -5.95
CA PHE A 2 8.79 30.51 -7.01
C PHE A 2 7.86 29.45 -6.45
N ALA A 3 6.55 29.69 -6.54
CA ALA A 3 5.51 28.75 -6.12
C ALA A 3 4.20 29.02 -6.88
N LEU A 4 3.42 27.97 -7.13
CA LEU A 4 2.07 28.09 -7.69
C LEU A 4 1.06 28.66 -6.69
N ASN A 5 1.31 28.47 -5.39
CA ASN A 5 0.42 28.92 -4.32
C ASN A 5 0.97 30.17 -3.62
N PHE A 6 0.07 31.04 -3.16
CA PHE A 6 0.40 32.26 -2.41
C PHE A 6 0.40 32.03 -0.89
N SER A 7 -0.77 31.78 -0.31
CA SER A 7 -0.92 31.52 1.14
C SER A 7 -1.18 30.04 1.41
N ARG A 8 -0.38 29.43 2.29
CA ARG A 8 -0.60 28.08 2.82
C ARG A 8 -0.11 27.98 4.27
N PRO A 9 -0.72 27.14 5.13
CA PRO A 9 -0.23 26.92 6.47
C PRO A 9 1.24 26.46 6.48
N GLY A 10 2.07 27.07 7.33
CA GLY A 10 3.47 26.67 7.52
C GLY A 10 3.65 25.48 8.48
N ALA A 11 2.57 25.03 9.11
CA ALA A 11 2.60 24.01 10.16
C ALA A 11 3.25 22.70 9.68
N GLN A 12 2.99 22.26 8.45
CA GLN A 12 3.57 21.05 7.87
C GLN A 12 5.09 21.16 7.71
N VAL A 13 5.61 22.35 7.38
CA VAL A 13 7.05 22.60 7.26
C VAL A 13 7.72 22.48 8.64
N VAL A 14 7.13 23.09 9.67
CA VAL A 14 7.62 23.02 11.04
C VAL A 14 7.56 21.58 11.57
N ALA A 15 6.45 20.87 11.33
CA ALA A 15 6.31 19.46 11.72
C ALA A 15 7.35 18.57 11.02
N GLN A 16 7.62 18.79 9.74
CA GLN A 16 8.66 18.05 9.01
C GLN A 16 10.06 18.30 9.59
N TYR A 17 10.37 19.55 9.94
CA TYR A 17 11.63 19.90 10.59
C TYR A 17 11.77 19.25 11.98
N TYR A 18 10.70 19.26 12.78
CA TYR A 18 10.66 18.52 14.03
C TYR A 18 10.95 17.03 13.83
N THR A 19 10.32 16.37 12.84
CA THR A 19 10.55 14.94 12.58
C THR A 19 12.00 14.65 12.19
N PHE A 20 12.64 15.51 11.39
CA PHE A 20 14.07 15.38 11.07
C PHE A 20 14.94 15.40 12.33
N LEU A 21 14.71 16.35 13.23
CA LEU A 21 15.49 16.46 14.47
C LEU A 21 15.16 15.34 15.46
N ARG A 22 13.89 14.96 15.58
CA ARG A 22 13.40 13.99 16.56
C ARG A 22 13.81 12.56 16.24
N LEU A 23 13.78 12.18 14.95
CA LEU A 23 14.11 10.84 14.51
C LEU A 23 15.58 10.72 14.10
N GLY A 24 16.13 11.75 13.45
CA GLY A 24 17.41 11.63 12.77
C GLY A 24 17.43 10.50 11.74
N HIS A 25 18.62 10.17 11.23
CA HIS A 25 18.75 9.11 10.23
C HIS A 25 18.27 7.74 10.77
N ASP A 26 18.68 7.38 11.98
CA ASP A 26 18.40 6.06 12.53
C ASP A 26 16.93 5.86 12.89
N GLY A 27 16.26 6.89 13.40
CA GLY A 27 14.82 6.84 13.65
C GLY A 27 14.02 6.71 12.36
N TYR A 28 14.42 7.43 11.30
CA TYR A 28 13.81 7.24 9.98
C TYR A 28 14.04 5.83 9.46
N ARG A 29 15.26 5.29 9.56
CA ARG A 29 15.56 3.90 9.17
C ARG A 29 14.68 2.91 9.93
N ALA A 30 14.54 3.06 11.24
CA ALA A 30 13.74 2.16 12.07
C ALA A 30 12.26 2.17 11.66
N VAL A 31 11.67 3.35 11.44
CA VAL A 31 10.27 3.47 11.00
C VAL A 31 10.05 2.84 9.63
N GLN A 32 10.93 3.12 8.66
CA GLN A 32 10.78 2.57 7.31
C GLN A 32 11.02 1.06 7.27
N GLN A 33 11.98 0.56 8.06
CA GLN A 33 12.22 -0.88 8.19
C GLN A 33 11.00 -1.59 8.77
N ALA A 34 10.39 -1.06 9.84
CA ALA A 34 9.19 -1.64 10.42
C ALA A 34 8.02 -1.69 9.42
N SER A 35 7.81 -0.61 8.65
CA SER A 35 6.81 -0.58 7.58
C SER A 35 7.07 -1.65 6.51
N ARG A 36 8.33 -1.82 6.10
CA ARG A 36 8.75 -2.84 5.12
C ARG A 36 8.56 -4.26 5.66
N ASP A 37 8.92 -4.50 6.91
CA ASP A 37 8.79 -5.81 7.54
C ASP A 37 7.31 -6.24 7.63
N VAL A 38 6.42 -5.30 7.99
CA VAL A 38 4.98 -5.53 7.98
C VAL A 38 4.47 -5.82 6.57
N ALA A 39 4.83 -5.01 5.58
CA ALA A 39 4.41 -5.22 4.19
C ALA A 39 4.85 -6.59 3.65
N CYS A 40 6.12 -6.95 3.82
CA CYS A 40 6.65 -8.25 3.39
C CYS A 40 6.00 -9.42 4.15
N SER A 41 5.72 -9.26 5.45
CA SER A 41 5.05 -10.29 6.25
C SER A 41 3.62 -10.53 5.78
N LEU A 42 2.86 -9.46 5.54
CA LEU A 42 1.48 -9.55 5.06
C LEU A 42 1.42 -10.11 3.64
N ALA A 43 2.34 -9.70 2.74
CA ALA A 43 2.41 -10.23 1.39
C ALA A 43 2.60 -11.77 1.40
N ARG A 44 3.52 -12.28 2.22
CA ARG A 44 3.72 -13.73 2.40
C ARG A 44 2.47 -14.42 2.94
N ALA A 45 1.86 -13.87 3.98
CA ALA A 45 0.65 -14.45 4.55
C ALA A 45 -0.51 -14.52 3.53
N VAL A 46 -0.65 -13.51 2.67
CA VAL A 46 -1.66 -13.52 1.59
C VAL A 46 -1.33 -14.56 0.53
N GLU A 47 -0.06 -14.71 0.14
CA GLU A 47 0.36 -15.74 -0.81
C GLU A 47 0.12 -17.16 -0.26
N GLU A 48 0.32 -17.37 1.04
CA GLU A 48 0.07 -18.63 1.74
C GLU A 48 -1.41 -19.03 1.79
N LEU A 49 -2.36 -18.10 1.61
CA LEU A 49 -3.80 -18.42 1.50
C LEU A 49 -4.13 -19.25 0.27
N GLY A 50 -3.24 -19.30 -0.73
CA GLY A 50 -3.36 -20.19 -1.88
C GLY A 50 -4.21 -19.65 -3.03
N ASP A 51 -5.22 -18.81 -2.77
CA ASP A 51 -6.13 -18.28 -3.80
C ASP A 51 -5.58 -17.04 -4.53
N PHE A 52 -4.49 -16.45 -4.03
CA PHE A 52 -3.96 -15.18 -4.53
C PHE A 52 -2.60 -15.31 -5.20
N ARG A 53 -2.36 -14.45 -6.18
CA ARG A 53 -1.06 -14.24 -6.85
C ARG A 53 -0.57 -12.83 -6.57
N LEU A 54 0.59 -12.71 -5.94
CA LEU A 54 1.23 -11.41 -5.71
C LEU A 54 1.74 -10.80 -7.02
N LEU A 55 1.56 -9.48 -7.17
CA LEU A 55 2.20 -8.68 -8.21
C LEU A 55 3.45 -7.98 -7.68
N THR A 56 3.40 -7.54 -6.42
CA THR A 56 4.52 -6.94 -5.69
C THR A 56 4.60 -7.55 -4.29
N ARG A 57 5.77 -7.50 -3.65
CA ARG A 57 6.04 -8.21 -2.39
C ARG A 57 6.32 -7.31 -1.19
N GLY A 58 6.28 -5.98 -1.38
CA GLY A 58 6.60 -5.02 -0.32
C GLY A 58 8.09 -4.78 -0.09
N ASP A 59 8.96 -5.34 -0.95
CA ASP A 59 10.41 -5.31 -0.80
C ASP A 59 11.08 -4.08 -1.43
N GLU A 60 10.38 -3.35 -2.30
CA GLU A 60 10.81 -2.05 -2.84
C GLU A 60 10.17 -0.88 -2.07
N LEU A 61 8.85 -0.75 -2.16
CA LEU A 61 8.03 0.13 -1.34
C LEU A 61 7.26 -0.71 -0.31
N PRO A 62 6.94 -0.19 0.89
CA PRO A 62 6.20 -0.92 1.93
C PRO A 62 4.70 -1.03 1.59
N VAL A 63 4.39 -1.54 0.40
CA VAL A 63 3.07 -1.81 -0.14
C VAL A 63 3.17 -3.04 -1.03
N PHE A 64 2.14 -3.88 -1.02
CA PHE A 64 2.04 -5.03 -1.90
C PHE A 64 0.67 -5.01 -2.57
N ALA A 65 0.61 -5.55 -3.78
CA ALA A 65 -0.62 -5.69 -4.55
C ALA A 65 -0.76 -7.14 -5.00
N PHE A 66 -1.99 -7.63 -5.07
CA PHE A 66 -2.26 -9.00 -5.48
C PHE A 66 -3.57 -9.11 -6.28
N THR A 67 -3.72 -10.25 -6.94
CA THR A 67 -4.93 -10.61 -7.69
C THR A 67 -5.34 -12.04 -7.35
N THR A 68 -6.59 -12.41 -7.62
CA THR A 68 -7.01 -13.81 -7.55
C THR A 68 -6.30 -14.64 -8.61
N LYS A 69 -5.97 -15.89 -8.30
CA LYS A 69 -5.37 -16.78 -9.29
C LYS A 69 -6.37 -17.13 -10.40
N PRO A 70 -5.91 -17.43 -11.63
CA PRO A 70 -6.79 -17.72 -12.77
C PRO A 70 -7.78 -18.86 -12.52
N GLU A 71 -7.43 -19.85 -11.70
CA GLU A 71 -8.26 -21.00 -11.33
C GLU A 71 -9.36 -20.68 -10.30
N VAL A 72 -9.30 -19.52 -9.64
CA VAL A 72 -10.31 -19.08 -8.68
C VAL A 72 -11.44 -18.38 -9.41
N HIS A 73 -12.61 -19.00 -9.45
CA HIS A 73 -13.79 -18.47 -10.16
C HIS A 73 -14.95 -18.09 -9.22
N ALA A 74 -14.84 -18.42 -7.93
CA ALA A 74 -15.93 -18.21 -6.96
C ALA A 74 -16.06 -16.73 -6.52
N TYR A 75 -14.99 -15.95 -6.64
CA TYR A 75 -14.93 -14.55 -6.25
C TYR A 75 -13.73 -13.86 -6.92
N ASP A 76 -13.74 -12.53 -6.92
CA ASP A 76 -12.61 -11.71 -7.38
C ASP A 76 -12.10 -10.74 -6.28
N VAL A 77 -11.10 -9.93 -6.62
CA VAL A 77 -10.54 -8.93 -5.71
C VAL A 77 -11.54 -7.85 -5.26
N PHE A 78 -12.58 -7.55 -6.05
CA PHE A 78 -13.62 -6.61 -5.66
C PHE A 78 -14.53 -7.20 -4.59
N ASP A 79 -14.83 -8.50 -4.67
CA ASP A 79 -15.54 -9.23 -3.60
C ASP A 79 -14.74 -9.24 -2.29
N VAL A 80 -13.42 -9.49 -2.38
CA VAL A 80 -12.52 -9.43 -1.20
C VAL A 80 -12.51 -8.03 -0.59
N SER A 81 -12.34 -6.98 -1.39
CA SER A 81 -12.39 -5.59 -0.93
C SER A 81 -13.71 -5.27 -0.22
N ARG A 82 -14.84 -5.72 -0.78
CA ARG A 82 -16.17 -5.55 -0.18
C ARG A 82 -16.26 -6.25 1.16
N ARG A 83 -15.76 -7.48 1.28
CA ARG A 83 -15.80 -8.25 2.53
C ARG A 83 -14.88 -7.71 3.61
N LEU A 84 -13.72 -7.19 3.25
CA LEU A 84 -12.83 -6.49 4.17
C LEU A 84 -13.49 -5.23 4.74
N ARG A 85 -14.25 -4.50 3.91
CA ARG A 85 -15.00 -3.32 4.35
C ARG A 85 -16.05 -3.61 5.42
N GLU A 86 -16.73 -4.75 5.35
CA GLU A 86 -17.66 -5.18 6.40
C GLU A 86 -16.99 -5.37 7.76
N HIS A 87 -15.67 -5.57 7.78
CA HIS A 87 -14.84 -5.68 8.99
C HIS A 87 -14.08 -4.38 9.31
N GLY A 88 -14.42 -3.26 8.66
CA GLY A 88 -13.81 -1.94 8.88
C GLY A 88 -12.52 -1.68 8.10
N TRP A 89 -12.05 -2.63 7.28
CA TRP A 89 -10.85 -2.46 6.47
C TRP A 89 -11.14 -1.77 5.14
N LEU A 90 -10.41 -0.71 4.84
CA LEU A 90 -10.50 0.00 3.56
C LEU A 90 -9.31 -0.42 2.69
N VAL A 91 -9.53 -1.43 1.84
CA VAL A 91 -8.51 -1.87 0.86
C VAL A 91 -9.08 -1.73 -0.54
N PRO A 92 -8.53 -0.84 -1.38
CA PRO A 92 -9.11 -0.54 -2.69
C PRO A 92 -8.85 -1.69 -3.68
N ALA A 93 -9.83 -2.01 -4.50
CA ALA A 93 -9.64 -2.84 -5.68
C ALA A 93 -9.81 -2.00 -6.95
N TYR A 94 -8.98 -2.20 -7.96
CA TYR A 94 -9.03 -1.48 -9.22
C TYR A 94 -8.49 -2.29 -10.39
N THR A 95 -8.98 -1.96 -11.59
CA THR A 95 -8.51 -2.54 -12.84
C THR A 95 -7.31 -1.75 -13.37
N PHE A 96 -6.33 -2.45 -13.95
CA PHE A 96 -5.14 -1.84 -14.51
C PHE A 96 -5.46 -0.87 -15.67
N PRO A 97 -4.55 0.07 -15.98
CA PRO A 97 -4.73 1.02 -17.08
C PRO A 97 -4.87 0.35 -18.45
N ALA A 98 -5.14 1.17 -19.47
CA ALA A 98 -5.28 0.74 -20.85
C ALA A 98 -4.16 -0.20 -21.31
N HIS A 99 -4.53 -1.18 -22.14
CA HIS A 99 -3.66 -2.28 -22.59
C HIS A 99 -3.36 -3.34 -21.52
N ARG A 100 -4.02 -3.30 -20.35
CA ARG A 100 -3.97 -4.30 -19.27
C ARG A 100 -5.28 -4.38 -18.46
N GLU A 101 -6.42 -4.03 -19.07
CA GLU A 101 -7.71 -4.02 -18.35
C GLU A 101 -8.21 -5.42 -17.94
N ASP A 102 -7.56 -6.49 -18.40
CA ASP A 102 -7.81 -7.87 -17.98
C ASP A 102 -7.41 -8.16 -16.52
N LEU A 103 -6.60 -7.27 -15.92
CA LEU A 103 -6.03 -7.46 -14.59
C LEU A 103 -6.68 -6.50 -13.59
N SER A 104 -7.37 -7.06 -12.61
CA SER A 104 -7.83 -6.33 -11.43
C SER A 104 -7.02 -6.71 -10.21
N VAL A 105 -6.66 -5.72 -9.39
CA VAL A 105 -5.80 -5.89 -8.21
C VAL A 105 -6.42 -5.30 -6.97
N LEU A 106 -5.97 -5.79 -5.83
CA LEU A 106 -6.18 -5.25 -4.49
C LEU A 106 -4.83 -4.85 -3.88
#